data_AF-A0A958FZU3-F1
#
_entry.id   AF-A0A958FZU3-F1
#
_cell.length_a   1.000
_cell.length_b   1.000
_cell.length_c   1.000
_cell.angle_alpha   90.00
_cell.angle_beta   90.00
_cell.angle_gamma   90.00
#
_symmetry.space_group_name_H-M   'P 1'
#
loop_
_entity.id
_entity.type
_entity.pdbx_description
1 polymer ?
#
loop_
_entity_poly.entity_id
_entity_poly.type
_entity_poly.pdbx_seq_one_letter_code
_entity_poly.pdbx_strand_id
1 'polypeptide(L)'
;MRVVPHSGHLVFQAFPDELAKHTQRLQPDEKIILILDNASWYKHSSLDWHHRKPCYLPPYAPDLIPIEGIWRVPGNNAMIKSA
;
A
#
# COMPACT_ATOMS: atom_id res chain seq x y z
N MET A 1 -0.36 22.02 4.16
CA MET A 1 -0.32 20.71 3.48
C MET A 1 0.66 20.82 2.31
N ARG A 2 1.87 20.27 2.41
CA ARG A 2 2.81 20.25 1.27
C ARG A 2 2.39 19.10 0.36
N VAL A 3 1.88 19.44 -0.82
CA VAL A 3 1.73 18.48 -1.92
C VAL A 3 3.14 18.22 -2.45
N VAL A 4 3.61 16.98 -2.38
CA VAL A 4 4.86 16.59 -3.04
C VAL A 4 4.54 16.50 -4.53
N PRO A 5 5.15 17.35 -5.39
CA PRO A 5 4.92 17.25 -6.81
C PRO A 5 5.48 15.91 -7.30
N HIS A 6 4.71 15.21 -8.14
CA HIS A 6 5.07 13.90 -8.72
C HIS A 6 5.05 12.69 -7.76
N SER A 7 4.13 12.66 -6.79
CA SER A 7 3.71 11.43 -6.08
C SER A 7 3.05 10.44 -7.05
N GLY A 8 3.85 9.85 -7.95
CA GLY A 8 3.45 8.86 -8.94
C GLY A 8 4.08 7.50 -8.66
N HIS A 9 4.05 6.62 -9.66
CA HIS A 9 4.62 5.28 -9.57
C HIS A 9 6.12 5.27 -9.20
N LEU A 10 6.88 6.30 -9.59
CA LEU A 10 8.30 6.44 -9.25
C LEU A 10 8.55 6.57 -7.75
N VAL A 11 7.74 7.37 -7.06
CA VAL A 11 7.82 7.50 -5.60
C VAL A 11 7.27 6.24 -4.94
N PHE A 12 6.21 5.66 -5.50
CA PHE A 12 5.64 4.43 -5.00
C PHE A 12 6.63 3.26 -5.04
N GLN A 13 7.53 3.16 -6.03
CA GLN A 13 8.52 2.08 -6.15
C GLN A 13 9.41 1.93 -4.91
N ALA A 14 9.69 3.02 -4.17
CA ALA A 14 10.44 2.95 -2.93
C ALA A 14 9.76 2.03 -1.88
N PHE A 15 8.43 1.93 -1.89
CA PHE A 15 7.70 1.08 -0.96
C PHE A 15 7.91 -0.43 -1.23
N PRO A 16 7.64 -0.97 -2.45
CA PRO A 16 7.99 -2.35 -2.77
C PRO A 16 9.48 -2.66 -2.54
N ASP A 17 10.39 -1.72 -2.82
CA ASP A 17 11.83 -1.93 -2.63
C ASP A 17 12.20 -2.13 -1.16
N GLU A 18 11.71 -1.25 -0.28
CA GLU A 18 11.94 -1.41 1.17
C GLU A 18 11.24 -2.65 1.71
N LEU A 19 10.01 -2.92 1.28
CA LEU A 19 9.28 -4.11 1.70
C LEU A 19 10.04 -5.40 1.34
N ALA A 20 10.73 -5.42 0.19
CA ALA A 20 11.56 -6.56 -0.23
C ALA A 20 12.65 -6.89 0.78
N LYS A 21 13.33 -5.86 1.30
CA LYS A 21 14.42 -6.02 2.28
C LYS A 21 13.91 -6.65 3.58
N HIS A 22 12.70 -6.29 3.98
CA HIS A 22 12.07 -6.82 5.20
C HIS A 22 11.47 -8.22 5.03
N THR A 23 11.25 -8.66 3.79
CA THR A 23 10.58 -9.93 3.48
C THR A 23 11.50 -10.96 2.82
N GLN A 24 12.79 -10.63 2.67
CA GLN A 24 13.78 -11.48 2.01
C GLN A 24 14.04 -12.82 2.72
N ARG A 25 13.68 -12.94 4.01
CA ARG A 25 13.92 -14.14 4.84
C ARG A 25 12.74 -15.11 4.89
N LEU A 26 11.71 -14.88 4.10
CA LEU A 26 10.57 -15.80 4.05
C LEU A 26 10.99 -17.17 3.52
N GLN A 27 10.29 -18.20 3.97
CA GLN A 27 10.56 -19.56 3.54
C GLN A 27 10.22 -19.73 2.04
N PRO A 28 10.86 -20.67 1.32
CA PRO A 28 10.71 -20.80 -0.13
C PRO A 28 9.28 -21.00 -0.63
N ASP A 29 8.39 -21.50 0.23
CA ASP A 29 6.98 -21.77 -0.03
C ASP A 29 6.04 -20.62 0.37
N GLU A 30 6.53 -19.63 1.12
CA GLU A 30 5.75 -18.49 1.56
C GLU A 30 5.57 -17.47 0.42
N LYS A 31 4.30 -17.16 0.11
CA LYS A 31 3.94 -16.19 -0.93
C LYS A 31 3.37 -14.95 -0.29
N ILE A 32 3.91 -13.80 -0.67
CA ILE A 32 3.33 -12.51 -0.28
C ILE A 32 2.42 -12.01 -1.40
N ILE A 33 1.18 -11.72 -1.02
CA ILE A 33 0.19 -11.09 -1.89
C ILE A 33 -0.07 -9.68 -1.37
N LEU A 34 0.09 -8.68 -2.23
CA LEU A 34 -0.26 -7.30 -1.93
C LEU A 34 -1.68 -7.04 -2.40
N ILE A 35 -2.60 -6.78 -1.47
CA ILE A 35 -3.97 -6.39 -1.79
C ILE A 35 -3.98 -4.87 -1.99
N LEU A 36 -4.32 -4.43 -3.20
CA LEU A 36 -4.26 -3.04 -3.62
C LEU A 36 -5.63 -2.56 -4.09
N ASP A 37 -5.91 -1.28 -3.87
CA ASP A 37 -7.02 -0.61 -4.55
C ASP A 37 -6.69 -0.41 -6.05
N ASN A 38 -7.60 0.21 -6.80
CA ASN A 38 -7.45 0.40 -8.25
C ASN A 38 -6.71 1.68 -8.66
N ALA A 39 -5.97 2.34 -7.76
CA ALA A 39 -5.27 3.57 -8.09
C ALA A 39 -4.28 3.37 -9.26
N SER A 40 -4.28 4.32 -10.19
CA SER A 40 -3.61 4.16 -11.51
C SER A 40 -2.11 3.93 -11.41
N TRP A 41 -1.45 4.52 -10.41
CA TRP A 41 -0.02 4.37 -10.17
C TRP A 41 0.43 2.95 -9.81
N TYR A 42 -0.44 2.08 -9.28
CA TYR A 42 -0.12 0.67 -9.00
C TYR A 42 -0.08 -0.17 -10.28
N LYS A 43 -0.76 0.29 -11.34
CA LYS A 43 -0.88 -0.44 -12.61
C LYS A 43 0.20 -0.06 -13.62
N HIS A 44 1.18 0.73 -13.21
CA HIS A 44 2.26 1.13 -14.09
C HIS A 44 3.17 -0.07 -14.39
N SER A 45 3.42 -0.32 -15.68
CA SER A 45 4.15 -1.52 -16.13
C SER A 45 5.62 -1.56 -15.71
N SER A 46 6.19 -0.40 -15.33
CA SER A 46 7.58 -0.31 -14.87
C SER A 46 7.77 -0.64 -13.39
N LEU A 47 6.70 -0.97 -12.64
CA LEU A 47 6.84 -1.31 -11.22
C LEU A 47 7.44 -2.70 -11.06
N ASP A 48 8.45 -2.79 -10.20
CA ASP A 48 9.04 -4.06 -9.76
C ASP A 48 8.44 -4.50 -8.43
N TRP A 49 7.75 -5.64 -8.45
CA TRP A 49 7.13 -6.25 -7.27
C TRP A 49 8.05 -7.24 -6.56
N HIS A 50 9.24 -7.52 -7.08
CA HIS A 50 10.19 -8.52 -6.60
C HIS A 50 9.53 -9.91 -6.48
N HIS A 51 9.58 -10.53 -5.30
CA HIS A 51 8.96 -11.83 -5.02
C HIS A 51 7.49 -11.74 -4.55
N ARG A 52 6.85 -10.56 -4.68
CA ARG A 52 5.46 -10.32 -4.28
C ARG A 52 4.54 -10.34 -5.50
N LYS A 53 3.26 -10.66 -5.27
CA LYS A 53 2.23 -10.61 -6.29
C LYS A 53 1.18 -9.54 -5.97
N PRO A 54 0.93 -8.55 -6.84
CA PRO A 54 -0.18 -7.64 -6.66
C PRO A 54 -1.52 -8.35 -6.93
N CYS A 55 -2.53 -8.03 -6.13
CA CYS A 55 -3.92 -8.46 -6.27
C CYS A 55 -4.82 -7.23 -6.11
N TYR A 56 -5.62 -6.92 -7.12
CA TYR A 56 -6.46 -5.73 -7.13
C TYR A 56 -7.87 -6.07 -6.63
N LEU A 57 -8.40 -5.22 -5.77
CA LEU A 57 -9.79 -5.31 -5.34
C LEU A 57 -10.76 -5.05 -6.51
N PRO A 58 -12.02 -5.53 -6.42
CA PRO A 58 -13.08 -5.09 -7.33
C PRO A 58 -13.22 -3.55 -7.30
N PRO A 59 -13.55 -2.90 -8.43
CA PRO A 59 -13.82 -1.46 -8.46
C PRO A 59 -14.92 -1.09 -7.45
N TYR A 60 -14.77 0.08 -6.81
CA TYR A 60 -15.74 0.64 -5.87
C TYR A 60 -16.07 -0.27 -4.67
N ALA A 61 -15.09 -1.03 -4.18
CA ALA A 61 -15.21 -1.87 -2.99
C ALA A 61 -14.42 -1.30 -1.79
N PRO A 62 -14.74 -0.11 -1.28
CA PRO A 62 -14.01 0.51 -0.16
C PRO A 62 -14.11 -0.34 1.11
N ASP A 63 -15.24 -1.02 1.32
CA ASP A 63 -15.44 -1.91 2.47
C ASP A 63 -14.52 -3.15 2.46
N LEU A 64 -13.89 -3.46 1.31
CA LEU A 64 -12.95 -4.57 1.16
C LEU A 64 -11.49 -4.15 1.35
N ILE A 65 -11.22 -2.86 1.59
CA ILE A 65 -9.88 -2.35 1.85
C ILE A 65 -9.56 -2.61 3.33
N PRO A 66 -8.63 -3.52 3.68
CA PRO A 66 -8.39 -3.87 5.09
C PRO A 66 -7.89 -2.70 5.94
N ILE A 67 -7.22 -1.71 5.32
CA ILE A 67 -6.73 -0.52 6.02
C ILE A 67 -7.89 0.37 6.56
N GLU A 68 -9.08 0.32 5.95
CA GLU A 68 -10.25 1.07 6.43
C GLU A 68 -10.69 0.60 7.83
N GLY A 69 -10.54 -0.69 8.13
CA GLY A 69 -10.78 -1.23 9.46
C GLY A 69 -9.79 -0.70 10.50
N ILE A 70 -8.52 -0.52 10.11
CA ILE A 70 -7.48 0.06 10.97
C ILE A 70 -7.74 1.55 11.21
N TRP A 71 -8.11 2.30 10.15
CA TRP A 71 -8.43 3.72 10.28
C TRP A 71 -9.70 4.00 11.08
N ARG A 72 -10.65 3.06 11.10
CA ARG A 72 -11.85 3.11 11.95
C ARG A 72 -11.56 2.92 13.43
N VAL A 73 -10.39 2.36 13.80
CA VAL A 73 -9.93 2.40 15.18
C VAL A 73 -9.45 3.82 15.44
N PRO A 74 -10.15 4.65 16.23
CA PRO A 74 -9.64 5.95 16.57
C PRO A 74 -8.32 5.73 17.29
N GLY A 75 -7.22 6.20 16.70
CA GLY A 75 -5.99 6.32 17.45
C GLY A 75 -6.33 7.16 18.68
N ASN A 76 -6.09 6.65 19.88
CA ASN A 76 -6.25 7.37 21.15
C ASN A 76 -5.43 8.69 21.21
N ASN A 77 -4.76 9.10 20.14
CA ASN A 77 -3.93 10.29 20.02
C ASN A 77 -4.30 11.22 18.84
N ALA A 78 -5.34 10.95 18.04
CA ALA A 78 -5.59 11.71 16.80
C ALA A 78 -6.62 12.85 16.90
N MET A 79 -7.13 13.18 18.11
CA MET A 79 -8.14 14.22 18.28
C MET A 79 -7.72 15.26 19.34
N ILE A 80 -6.63 15.98 19.10
CA ILE A 80 -6.54 17.36 19.60
C ILE A 80 -7.28 18.21 18.56
N LYS A 81 -8.60 18.33 18.74
CA LYS A 81 -9.37 19.38 18.11
C LYS A 81 -9.02 20.68 18.82
N SER A 82 -8.31 21.56 18.14
CA SER A 82 -8.33 22.99 18.44
C SER A 82 -9.73 23.54 18.17
N ALA A 83 -10.45 23.88 19.23
CA ALA A 83 -11.53 24.85 19.27
C ALA A 83 -11.56 25.44 20.69
#